data_AF-A0A2N6PL50-F1
#
_entry.id   AF-A0A2N6PL50-F1
#
_cell.length_a   1.000
_cell.length_b   1.000
_cell.length_c   1.000
_cell.angle_alpha   90.00
_cell.angle_beta   90.00
_cell.angle_gamma   90.00
#
_symmetry.space_group_name_H-M   'P 1'
#
loop_
_entity.id
_entity.type
_entity.pdbx_description
1 polymer ?
#
loop_
_entity_poly.entity_id
_entity_poly.type
_entity_poly.pdbx_seq_one_letter_code
_entity_poly.pdbx_strand_id
1 'polypeptide(L)'
;MTFRKTGTHVPSDFFATEAGGLRWLAEPGTVDVAGVIDVSETALILERIDEAPATREAAADFGHRLAALHQAPAGRFGDNPPKVETYYFGPLSQPLKITTRFADSCGEAYAARLESLAGYDPNPPAEVTQLIERIGAGTFDDDAAPARVHGDLWAGNLLFTSGTAALIDPAAWAGHPLIDLGMLSLFSAPHLETIIGAWAEAYPVDMLGRDWRERIELYQFFGLYAHAVLFGGGYRQASITAARQYL
;
A
#
# COMPACT_ATOMS: atom_id res chain seq x y z
N MET A 1 -24.79 9.25 -4.42
CA MET A 1 -24.74 9.75 -3.02
C MET A 1 -23.29 10.07 -2.68
N THR A 2 -22.99 10.93 -1.71
CA THR A 2 -21.60 11.30 -1.34
C THR A 2 -21.19 10.67 0.00
N PHE A 3 -19.90 10.43 0.19
CA PHE A 3 -19.28 10.11 1.46
C PHE A 3 -18.42 11.29 1.92
N ARG A 4 -18.35 11.56 3.23
CA ARG A 4 -17.63 12.72 3.77
C ARG A 4 -16.75 12.31 4.94
N LYS A 5 -15.47 12.65 4.84
CA LYS A 5 -14.51 12.63 5.95
C LYS A 5 -14.29 14.04 6.48
N THR A 6 -14.12 14.17 7.78
CA THR A 6 -13.81 15.46 8.44
C THR A 6 -12.83 15.27 9.57
N GLY A 7 -11.90 16.21 9.73
CA GLY A 7 -10.96 16.23 10.85
C GLY A 7 -10.30 17.60 10.96
N THR A 8 -10.42 18.25 12.11
CA THR A 8 -9.77 19.55 12.39
C THR A 8 -8.44 19.40 13.13
N HIS A 9 -8.12 18.17 13.57
CA HIS A 9 -6.92 17.83 14.33
C HIS A 9 -5.84 17.15 13.47
N VAL A 10 -6.12 16.92 12.18
CA VAL A 10 -5.13 16.37 11.24
C VAL A 10 -4.28 17.51 10.64
N PRO A 11 -3.08 17.21 10.13
CA PRO A 11 -2.29 18.17 9.36
C PRO A 11 -3.10 18.77 8.19
N SER A 12 -2.82 20.03 7.83
CA SER A 12 -3.59 20.76 6.80
C SER A 12 -3.54 20.12 5.42
N ASP A 13 -2.49 19.37 5.11
CA ASP A 13 -2.29 18.64 3.86
C ASP A 13 -2.79 17.19 3.88
N PHE A 14 -3.38 16.71 4.99
CA PHE A 14 -3.83 15.33 5.14
C PHE A 14 -4.87 14.92 4.07
N PHE A 15 -5.97 15.67 3.96
CA PHE A 15 -7.02 15.36 2.97
C PHE A 15 -6.58 15.66 1.53
N ALA A 16 -5.72 16.65 1.33
CA ALA A 16 -5.13 16.95 0.02
C ALA A 16 -4.23 15.81 -0.48
N THR A 17 -3.48 15.20 0.44
CA THR A 17 -2.63 14.03 0.20
C THR A 17 -3.47 12.83 -0.25
N GLU A 18 -4.51 12.48 0.53
CA GLU A 18 -5.40 11.36 0.19
C GLU A 18 -6.10 11.61 -1.17
N ALA A 19 -6.63 12.81 -1.39
CA ALA A 19 -7.24 13.20 -2.66
C ALA A 19 -6.28 13.10 -3.85
N GLY A 20 -5.00 13.46 -3.65
CA GLY A 20 -3.95 13.31 -4.65
C GLY A 20 -3.69 11.84 -5.00
N GLY A 21 -3.61 10.98 -3.99
CA GLY A 21 -3.48 9.53 -4.16
C GLY A 21 -4.65 8.91 -4.91
N LEU A 22 -5.89 9.23 -4.52
CA LEU A 22 -7.10 8.73 -5.18
C LEU A 22 -7.13 9.12 -6.68
N ARG A 23 -6.84 10.38 -7.00
CA ARG A 23 -6.80 10.87 -8.39
C ARG A 23 -5.70 10.19 -9.20
N TRP A 24 -4.54 9.96 -8.61
CA TRP A 24 -3.42 9.31 -9.28
C TRP A 24 -3.66 7.83 -9.53
N LEU A 25 -4.28 7.11 -8.59
CA LEU A 25 -4.66 5.71 -8.81
C LEU A 25 -5.79 5.58 -9.86
N ALA A 26 -6.71 6.55 -9.93
CA ALA A 26 -7.81 6.55 -10.88
C ALA A 26 -7.39 6.91 -12.32
N GLU A 27 -6.32 7.69 -12.51
CA GLU A 27 -5.88 8.23 -13.80
C GLU A 27 -5.74 7.18 -14.92
N PRO A 28 -5.19 5.97 -14.70
CA PRO A 28 -5.08 4.95 -15.74
C PRO A 28 -6.42 4.33 -16.17
N GLY A 29 -7.49 4.50 -15.38
CA GLY A 29 -8.81 3.91 -15.65
C GLY A 29 -8.86 2.39 -15.58
N THR A 30 -8.02 1.77 -14.73
CA THR A 30 -7.88 0.31 -14.64
C THR A 30 -8.67 -0.28 -13.46
N VAL A 31 -8.47 0.26 -12.26
CA VAL A 31 -9.21 -0.11 -11.04
C VAL A 31 -10.23 0.97 -10.71
N ASP A 32 -11.33 0.56 -10.08
CA ASP A 32 -12.29 1.52 -9.55
C ASP A 32 -11.70 2.13 -8.26
N VAL A 33 -11.83 3.44 -8.09
CA VAL A 33 -11.31 4.21 -6.95
C VAL A 33 -12.38 5.21 -6.54
N ALA A 34 -12.55 5.48 -5.24
CA ALA A 34 -13.51 6.50 -4.80
C ALA A 34 -13.20 7.87 -5.44
N GLY A 35 -14.13 8.38 -6.24
CA GLY A 35 -13.99 9.64 -6.95
C GLY A 35 -13.93 10.83 -5.98
N VAL A 36 -12.97 11.74 -6.17
CA VAL A 36 -12.85 12.95 -5.35
C VAL A 36 -13.79 14.03 -5.88
N ILE A 37 -14.78 14.42 -5.06
CA ILE A 37 -15.75 15.47 -5.39
C ILE A 37 -15.22 16.85 -4.94
N ASP A 38 -14.76 16.95 -3.69
CA ASP A 38 -14.25 18.20 -3.12
C ASP A 38 -13.23 17.92 -2.01
N VAL A 39 -12.27 18.83 -1.82
CA VAL A 39 -11.23 18.71 -0.80
C VAL A 39 -10.93 20.06 -0.17
N SER A 40 -10.83 20.09 1.15
CA SER A 40 -10.38 21.22 1.94
C SER A 40 -9.37 20.77 3.00
N GLU A 41 -8.81 21.72 3.75
CA GLU A 41 -7.87 21.41 4.85
C GLU A 41 -8.50 20.54 5.95
N THR A 42 -9.83 20.51 6.06
CA THR A 42 -10.53 19.84 7.17
C THR A 42 -11.56 18.81 6.72
N ALA A 43 -11.73 18.61 5.42
CA ALA A 43 -12.68 17.64 4.89
C ALA A 43 -12.29 17.10 3.51
N LEU A 44 -12.74 15.87 3.24
CA LEU A 44 -12.70 15.24 1.94
C LEU A 44 -14.10 14.71 1.61
N ILE A 45 -14.62 15.11 0.45
CA ILE A 45 -15.91 14.65 -0.08
C ILE A 45 -15.64 13.71 -1.24
N LEU A 46 -16.14 12.48 -1.13
CA LEU A 46 -15.94 11.41 -2.09
C LEU A 46 -17.27 10.95 -2.67
N GLU A 47 -17.21 10.35 -3.86
CA GLU A 47 -18.27 9.48 -4.35
C GLU A 47 -18.45 8.32 -3.37
N ARG A 48 -19.71 8.02 -3.04
CA ARG A 48 -20.02 6.86 -2.19
C ARG A 48 -19.99 5.61 -3.06
N ILE A 49 -19.23 4.61 -2.61
CA ILE A 49 -19.22 3.28 -3.21
C ILE A 49 -20.44 2.49 -2.75
N ASP A 50 -21.15 1.89 -3.70
CA ASP A 50 -22.26 0.98 -3.44
C ASP A 50 -21.71 -0.45 -3.31
N GLU A 51 -21.55 -0.88 -2.06
CA GLU A 51 -20.97 -2.19 -1.74
C GLU A 51 -21.91 -3.34 -2.14
N ALA A 52 -21.29 -4.42 -2.61
CA ALA A 52 -21.93 -5.70 -2.91
C ALA A 52 -21.18 -6.85 -2.23
N PRO A 53 -21.80 -8.04 -2.08
CA PRO A 53 -21.10 -9.20 -1.53
C PRO A 53 -19.84 -9.53 -2.33
N ALA A 54 -18.76 -9.87 -1.64
CA ALA A 54 -17.53 -10.34 -2.27
C ALA A 54 -17.77 -11.69 -2.96
N THR A 55 -17.72 -11.71 -4.29
CA THR A 55 -17.78 -12.94 -5.09
C THR A 55 -16.41 -13.31 -5.64
N ARG A 56 -16.23 -14.57 -6.02
CA ARG A 56 -15.00 -15.04 -6.65
C ARG A 56 -14.77 -14.34 -8.00
N GLU A 57 -15.84 -14.10 -8.74
CA GLU A 57 -15.80 -13.44 -10.04
C GLU A 57 -15.34 -11.99 -9.91
N ALA A 58 -15.90 -11.26 -8.93
CA ALA A 58 -15.49 -9.89 -8.63
C ALA A 58 -14.03 -9.81 -8.15
N ALA A 59 -13.57 -10.81 -7.37
CA ALA A 59 -12.20 -10.91 -6.92
C ALA A 59 -11.21 -11.18 -8.07
N ALA A 60 -11.59 -12.03 -9.02
CA ALA A 60 -10.79 -12.29 -10.22
C ALA A 60 -10.67 -11.03 -11.10
N ASP A 61 -11.80 -10.37 -11.39
CA ASP A 61 -11.81 -9.11 -12.16
C ASP A 61 -10.94 -8.04 -11.47
N PHE A 62 -11.09 -7.88 -10.16
CA PHE A 62 -10.25 -6.98 -9.37
C PHE A 62 -8.75 -7.32 -9.49
N GLY A 63 -8.38 -8.60 -9.40
CA GLY A 63 -6.99 -9.04 -9.57
C GLY A 63 -6.40 -8.66 -10.92
N HIS A 64 -7.14 -8.90 -12.02
CA HIS A 64 -6.72 -8.49 -13.37
C HIS A 64 -6.57 -6.96 -13.49
N ARG A 65 -7.51 -6.19 -12.91
CA ARG A 65 -7.47 -4.72 -12.91
C ARG A 65 -6.31 -4.16 -12.09
N LEU A 66 -6.03 -4.75 -10.92
CA LEU A 66 -4.89 -4.38 -10.09
C LEU A 66 -3.57 -4.63 -10.81
N ALA A 67 -3.45 -5.74 -11.56
CA ALA A 67 -2.28 -5.99 -12.40
C ALA A 67 -2.11 -4.93 -13.50
N ALA A 68 -3.21 -4.47 -14.10
CA ALA A 68 -3.18 -3.38 -15.07
C ALA A 68 -2.79 -2.04 -14.45
N LEU A 69 -3.27 -1.73 -13.22
CA LEU A 69 -2.82 -0.56 -12.46
C LEU A 69 -1.32 -0.59 -12.19
N HIS A 70 -0.79 -1.74 -11.74
CA HIS A 70 0.62 -1.90 -11.42
C HIS A 70 1.54 -1.83 -12.66
N GLN A 71 1.00 -2.04 -13.86
CA GLN A 71 1.73 -1.85 -15.13
C GLN A 71 1.60 -0.44 -15.70
N ALA A 72 0.74 0.42 -15.14
CA ALA A 72 0.60 1.79 -15.58
C ALA A 72 1.83 2.63 -15.19
N PRO A 73 2.24 3.63 -16.00
CA PRO A 73 3.43 4.45 -15.71
C PRO A 73 3.34 5.14 -14.33
N ALA A 74 4.32 4.89 -13.45
CA ALA A 74 4.32 5.40 -12.07
C ALA A 74 5.44 6.41 -11.76
N GLY A 75 6.40 6.65 -12.66
CA GLY A 75 7.58 7.48 -12.38
C GLY A 75 8.76 6.62 -11.94
N ARG A 76 9.48 7.04 -10.90
CA ARG A 76 10.61 6.32 -10.31
C ARG A 76 10.23 5.74 -8.95
N PHE A 77 10.97 4.73 -8.48
CA PHE A 77 10.76 4.21 -7.13
C PHE A 77 10.87 5.32 -6.09
N GLY A 78 9.91 5.34 -5.16
CA GLY A 78 9.84 6.34 -4.11
C GLY A 78 9.20 7.68 -4.50
N ASP A 79 8.80 7.87 -5.76
CA ASP A 79 8.05 9.06 -6.15
C ASP A 79 6.65 9.07 -5.49
N ASN A 80 6.23 10.25 -5.06
CA ASN A 80 4.85 10.49 -4.62
C ASN A 80 3.95 10.80 -5.83
N PRO A 81 2.62 10.68 -5.67
CA PRO A 81 1.68 11.21 -6.64
C PRO A 81 1.97 12.70 -6.96
N PRO A 82 1.69 13.16 -8.18
CA PRO A 82 1.92 14.56 -8.55
C PRO A 82 1.26 15.53 -7.56
N LYS A 83 2.01 16.54 -7.10
CA LYS A 83 1.58 17.57 -6.13
C LYS A 83 1.30 17.04 -4.71
N VAL A 84 1.72 15.82 -4.41
CA VAL A 84 1.70 15.25 -3.06
C VAL A 84 3.13 15.23 -2.52
N GLU A 85 3.40 15.98 -1.45
CA GLU A 85 4.73 16.06 -0.83
C GLU A 85 4.90 15.11 0.35
N THR A 86 3.79 14.76 0.99
CA THR A 86 3.73 13.95 2.20
C THR A 86 2.86 12.74 1.96
N TYR A 87 3.13 11.65 2.69
CA TYR A 87 2.22 10.52 2.82
C TYR A 87 1.88 10.30 4.31
N TYR A 88 0.64 9.92 4.60
CA TYR A 88 0.14 9.62 5.94
C TYR A 88 -0.36 8.18 6.06
N PHE A 89 0.15 7.43 7.04
CA PHE A 89 -0.30 6.08 7.37
C PHE A 89 -0.97 6.02 8.75
N GLY A 90 -1.95 5.14 8.88
CA GLY A 90 -2.61 4.87 10.16
C GLY A 90 -3.90 5.67 10.36
N PRO A 91 -4.53 5.54 11.54
CA PRO A 91 -5.86 6.07 11.77
C PRO A 91 -5.87 7.61 11.79
N LEU A 92 -7.03 8.20 11.48
CA LEU A 92 -7.24 9.65 11.53
C LEU A 92 -6.90 10.29 12.89
N SER A 93 -6.98 9.51 13.98
CA SER A 93 -6.62 9.93 15.34
C SER A 93 -5.12 10.03 15.58
N GLN A 94 -4.30 9.34 14.78
CA GLN A 94 -2.85 9.28 14.91
C GLN A 94 -2.19 9.03 13.54
N PRO A 95 -2.27 9.99 12.59
CA PRO A 95 -1.66 9.83 11.28
C PRO A 95 -0.14 9.94 11.39
N LEU A 96 0.57 8.88 11.02
CA LEU A 96 2.03 8.87 10.92
C LEU A 96 2.44 9.47 9.59
N LYS A 97 3.29 10.50 9.62
CA LYS A 97 3.90 11.05 8.42
C LYS A 97 5.04 10.13 8.00
N ILE A 98 4.86 9.41 6.89
CA ILE A 98 5.86 8.48 6.38
C ILE A 98 6.57 9.13 5.20
N THR A 99 7.89 9.19 5.30
CA THR A 99 8.75 9.78 4.27
C THR A 99 8.94 8.78 3.13
N THR A 100 8.77 9.25 1.90
CA THR A 100 9.22 8.58 0.69
C THR A 100 10.44 9.31 0.16
N ARG A 101 11.30 8.58 -0.56
CA ARG A 101 12.50 9.13 -1.17
C ARG A 101 12.68 8.49 -2.53
N PHE A 102 12.86 9.34 -3.53
CA PHE A 102 13.32 8.91 -4.85
C PHE A 102 14.55 7.99 -4.71
N ALA A 103 14.48 6.80 -5.31
CA ALA A 103 15.53 5.80 -5.26
C ALA A 103 15.75 5.10 -6.60
N ASP A 104 16.94 4.52 -6.78
CA ASP A 104 17.29 3.80 -8.01
C ASP A 104 16.85 2.33 -7.99
N SER A 105 16.46 1.80 -6.83
CA SER A 105 15.91 0.45 -6.68
C SER A 105 14.66 0.38 -5.79
N CYS A 106 13.92 -0.72 -5.88
CA CYS A 106 12.76 -0.97 -5.02
C CYS A 106 13.15 -1.13 -3.55
N GLY A 107 14.29 -1.79 -3.26
CA GLY A 107 14.80 -2.01 -1.92
C GLY A 107 15.17 -0.72 -1.23
N GLU A 108 15.89 0.18 -1.90
CA GLU A 108 16.20 1.51 -1.37
C GLU A 108 14.93 2.30 -1.01
N ALA A 109 13.94 2.33 -1.93
CA ALA A 109 12.70 3.07 -1.69
C ALA A 109 11.84 2.45 -0.57
N TYR A 110 11.79 1.12 -0.48
CA TYR A 110 11.05 0.41 0.56
C TYR A 110 11.74 0.55 1.92
N ALA A 111 13.07 0.46 1.97
CA ALA A 111 13.86 0.69 3.18
C ALA A 111 13.65 2.11 3.71
N ALA A 112 13.67 3.15 2.85
CA ALA A 112 13.43 4.53 3.29
C ALA A 112 12.08 4.71 4.02
N ARG A 113 11.03 4.00 3.59
CA ARG A 113 9.72 4.01 4.28
C ARG A 113 9.78 3.28 5.62
N LEU A 114 10.47 2.14 5.68
CA LEU A 114 10.65 1.38 6.92
C LEU A 114 11.52 2.15 7.93
N GLU A 115 12.55 2.85 7.48
CA GLU A 115 13.37 3.75 8.31
C GLU A 115 12.54 4.91 8.86
N SER A 116 11.71 5.54 8.02
CA SER A 116 10.79 6.59 8.47
C SER A 116 9.83 6.07 9.55
N LEU A 117 9.39 4.83 9.43
CA LEU A 117 8.52 4.19 10.41
C LEU A 117 9.28 3.82 11.70
N ALA A 118 10.50 3.29 11.58
CA ALA A 118 11.38 2.98 12.70
C ALA A 118 11.73 4.23 13.52
N GLY A 119 11.74 5.42 12.90
CA GLY A 119 11.91 6.70 13.59
C GLY A 119 10.80 7.02 14.62
N TYR A 120 9.65 6.35 14.54
CA TYR A 120 8.57 6.43 15.54
C TYR A 120 8.68 5.37 16.65
N ASP A 121 9.55 4.37 16.50
CA ASP A 121 9.83 3.37 17.52
C ASP A 121 11.00 3.85 18.38
N PRO A 122 10.81 4.12 19.69
CA PRO A 122 11.90 4.56 20.56
C PRO A 122 12.96 3.47 20.80
N ASN A 123 12.65 2.20 20.50
CA ASN A 123 13.58 1.09 20.66
C ASN A 123 13.33 0.01 19.59
N PRO A 124 13.69 0.28 18.33
CA PRO A 124 13.50 -0.66 17.23
C PRO A 124 14.29 -1.94 17.51
N PRO A 125 13.69 -3.14 17.35
CA PRO A 125 14.40 -4.40 17.51
C PRO A 125 15.60 -4.49 16.56
N ALA A 126 16.70 -5.09 17.01
CA ALA A 126 17.91 -5.24 16.19
C ALA A 126 17.61 -6.01 14.89
N GLU A 127 16.73 -7.01 14.93
CA GLU A 127 16.32 -7.77 13.76
C GLU A 127 15.58 -6.94 12.73
N VAL A 128 14.75 -5.98 13.17
CA VAL A 128 14.05 -5.05 12.29
C VAL A 128 15.06 -4.14 11.59
N THR A 129 15.98 -3.53 12.35
CA THR A 129 17.02 -2.67 11.78
C THR A 129 17.91 -3.42 10.78
N GLN A 130 18.33 -4.64 11.12
CA GLN A 130 19.13 -5.49 10.21
C GLN A 130 18.38 -5.85 8.93
N LEU A 131 17.07 -6.14 9.02
CA LEU A 131 16.28 -6.40 7.83
C LEU A 131 16.16 -5.14 6.95
N ILE A 132 15.93 -3.98 7.55
CA ILE A 132 15.88 -2.69 6.82
C ILE A 132 17.20 -2.46 6.06
N GLU A 133 18.34 -2.67 6.71
CA GLU A 133 19.67 -2.56 6.08
C GLU A 133 19.82 -3.53 4.91
N ARG A 134 19.40 -4.79 5.06
CA ARG A 134 19.45 -5.79 3.98
C ARG A 134 18.55 -5.43 2.80
N ILE A 135 17.34 -4.93 3.06
CA ILE A 135 16.41 -4.45 2.04
C ILE A 135 17.04 -3.27 1.29
N GLY A 136 17.56 -2.27 2.00
CA GLY A 136 18.17 -1.08 1.41
C GLY A 136 19.45 -1.38 0.63
N ALA A 137 20.18 -2.44 0.99
CA ALA A 137 21.32 -2.94 0.23
C ALA A 137 20.95 -3.70 -1.06
N GLY A 138 19.65 -3.83 -1.37
CA GLY A 138 19.15 -4.49 -2.57
C GLY A 138 19.18 -6.01 -2.51
N THR A 139 19.26 -6.62 -1.31
CA THR A 139 19.34 -8.09 -1.15
C THR A 139 18.16 -8.83 -1.78
N PHE A 140 17.01 -8.16 -1.88
CA PHE A 140 15.75 -8.72 -2.36
C PHE A 140 15.22 -8.02 -3.61
N ASP A 141 16.04 -7.18 -4.24
CA ASP A 141 15.66 -6.46 -5.45
C ASP A 141 15.47 -7.44 -6.62
N ASP A 142 14.56 -7.06 -7.51
CA ASP A 142 14.28 -7.76 -8.76
C ASP A 142 14.13 -6.74 -9.90
N ASP A 143 13.70 -7.21 -11.07
CA ASP A 143 13.58 -6.40 -12.28
C ASP A 143 12.19 -5.75 -12.41
N ALA A 144 11.38 -5.70 -11.35
CA ALA A 144 10.08 -5.03 -11.37
C ALA A 144 10.26 -3.54 -11.72
N ALA A 145 9.38 -3.03 -12.57
CA ALA A 145 9.23 -1.60 -12.76
C ALA A 145 8.47 -0.97 -11.57
N PRO A 146 8.68 0.33 -11.28
CA PRO A 146 7.87 1.05 -10.29
C PRO A 146 6.40 1.02 -10.69
N ALA A 147 5.57 0.56 -9.76
CA ALA A 147 4.12 0.42 -9.90
C ALA A 147 3.40 1.53 -9.13
N ARG A 148 2.20 1.90 -9.61
CA ARG A 148 1.27 2.73 -8.85
C ARG A 148 0.67 1.87 -7.73
N VAL A 149 1.25 1.92 -6.54
CA VAL A 149 0.75 1.15 -5.40
C VAL A 149 -0.21 2.00 -4.58
N HIS A 150 -1.26 1.35 -4.09
CA HIS A 150 -2.18 1.91 -3.12
C HIS A 150 -1.48 2.17 -1.79
N GLY A 151 -0.55 1.30 -1.37
CA GLY A 151 0.34 1.49 -0.22
C GLY A 151 -0.26 1.18 1.16
N ASP A 152 -1.58 1.02 1.24
CA ASP A 152 -2.35 0.60 2.43
C ASP A 152 -3.53 -0.30 2.02
N LEU A 153 -3.30 -1.22 1.08
CA LEU A 153 -4.36 -2.03 0.49
C LEU A 153 -4.70 -3.26 1.33
N TRP A 154 -5.27 -3.07 2.51
CA TRP A 154 -5.80 -4.17 3.32
C TRP A 154 -7.29 -4.38 3.06
N ALA A 155 -7.87 -5.43 3.66
CA ALA A 155 -9.27 -5.82 3.43
C ALA A 155 -10.29 -4.69 3.70
N GLY A 156 -10.01 -3.77 4.62
CA GLY A 156 -10.89 -2.62 4.91
C GLY A 156 -10.86 -1.51 3.86
N ASN A 157 -9.82 -1.46 3.03
CA ASN A 157 -9.66 -0.46 1.96
C ASN A 157 -10.04 -1.02 0.57
N LEU A 158 -10.56 -2.26 0.53
CA LEU A 158 -11.05 -2.95 -0.66
C LEU A 158 -12.57 -3.16 -0.55
N LEU A 159 -13.34 -2.34 -1.26
CA LEU A 159 -14.80 -2.40 -1.24
C LEU A 159 -15.33 -3.14 -2.46
N PHE A 160 -15.88 -4.34 -2.27
CA PHE A 160 -16.48 -5.08 -3.38
C PHE A 160 -17.72 -4.37 -3.92
N THR A 161 -17.84 -4.31 -5.25
CA THR A 161 -18.96 -3.71 -5.98
C THR A 161 -19.62 -4.78 -6.87
N SER A 162 -20.64 -4.39 -7.65
CA SER A 162 -21.27 -5.33 -8.58
C SER A 162 -20.29 -5.71 -9.71
N GLY A 163 -19.62 -6.85 -9.54
CA GLY A 163 -18.73 -7.45 -10.54
C GLY A 163 -17.25 -7.15 -10.40
N THR A 164 -16.82 -6.33 -9.43
CA THR A 164 -15.40 -6.02 -9.17
C THR A 164 -15.19 -5.50 -7.73
N ALA A 165 -14.12 -4.75 -7.47
CA ALA A 165 -13.92 -4.00 -6.24
C ALA A 165 -13.33 -2.59 -6.50
N ALA A 166 -13.62 -1.67 -5.59
CA ALA A 166 -13.14 -0.30 -5.58
C ALA A 166 -12.19 -0.03 -4.41
N LEU A 167 -11.23 0.86 -4.63
CA LEU A 167 -10.22 1.25 -3.65
C LEU A 167 -10.59 2.54 -2.92
N ILE A 168 -10.27 2.59 -1.63
CA ILE A 168 -10.45 3.76 -0.76
C ILE A 168 -9.22 3.97 0.14
N ASP A 169 -9.07 5.18 0.67
CA ASP A 169 -8.09 5.50 1.72
C ASP A 169 -6.62 5.20 1.34
N PRO A 170 -6.15 5.67 0.17
CA PRO A 170 -4.82 5.32 -0.31
C PRO A 170 -3.70 6.03 0.44
N ALA A 171 -2.62 5.28 0.50
CA ALA A 171 -1.29 5.61 0.94
C ALA A 171 -0.32 5.71 -0.25
N ALA A 172 -0.82 6.26 -1.36
CA ALA A 172 -0.30 5.97 -2.69
C ALA A 172 1.10 6.53 -2.94
N TRP A 173 1.91 5.77 -3.68
CA TRP A 173 3.25 6.13 -4.11
C TRP A 173 3.73 5.18 -5.21
N ALA A 174 4.87 5.49 -5.83
CA ALA A 174 5.52 4.63 -6.82
C ALA A 174 6.43 3.60 -6.13
N GLY A 175 5.97 2.36 -6.05
CA GLY A 175 6.62 1.31 -5.26
C GLY A 175 6.69 -0.03 -5.99
N HIS A 176 7.16 -1.06 -5.30
CA HIS A 176 7.11 -2.44 -5.77
C HIS A 176 5.67 -2.99 -5.76
N PRO A 177 5.19 -3.67 -6.82
CA PRO A 177 3.79 -4.11 -6.90
C PRO A 177 3.35 -5.09 -5.78
N LEU A 178 4.29 -5.87 -5.24
CA LEU A 178 4.00 -6.79 -4.14
C LEU A 178 3.64 -6.10 -2.82
N ILE A 179 3.84 -4.78 -2.69
CA ILE A 179 3.40 -4.00 -1.50
C ILE A 179 1.90 -4.16 -1.27
N ASP A 180 1.11 -4.01 -2.33
CA ASP A 180 -0.34 -4.09 -2.23
C ASP A 180 -0.81 -5.53 -1.99
N LEU A 181 -0.16 -6.52 -2.61
CA LEU A 181 -0.45 -7.93 -2.32
C LEU A 181 -0.07 -8.30 -0.88
N GLY A 182 1.02 -7.73 -0.35
CA GLY A 182 1.42 -7.87 1.04
C GLY A 182 0.33 -7.36 1.98
N MET A 183 -0.16 -6.14 1.76
CA MET A 183 -1.23 -5.57 2.59
C MET A 183 -2.54 -6.38 2.51
N LEU A 184 -2.91 -6.88 1.33
CA LEU A 184 -4.09 -7.76 1.16
C LEU A 184 -3.92 -9.09 1.92
N SER A 185 -2.69 -9.57 2.04
CA SER A 185 -2.35 -10.83 2.70
C SER A 185 -2.31 -10.70 4.22
N LEU A 186 -1.77 -9.60 4.74
CA LEU A 186 -1.54 -9.38 6.18
C LEU A 186 -2.84 -9.48 7.02
N PHE A 187 -3.98 -9.08 6.45
CA PHE A 187 -5.31 -9.19 7.08
C PHE A 187 -6.32 -9.98 6.24
N SER A 188 -5.83 -10.85 5.35
CA SER A 188 -6.60 -11.77 4.51
C SER A 188 -7.84 -11.15 3.86
N ALA A 189 -7.65 -10.53 2.71
CA ALA A 189 -8.77 -10.06 1.88
C ALA A 189 -9.73 -11.21 1.48
N PRO A 190 -11.04 -10.94 1.31
CA PRO A 190 -11.97 -11.92 0.76
C PRO A 190 -11.49 -12.45 -0.60
N HIS A 191 -11.50 -13.78 -0.76
CA HIS A 191 -11.03 -14.47 -1.97
C HIS A 191 -9.57 -14.16 -2.36
N LEU A 192 -8.69 -13.92 -1.37
CA LEU A 192 -7.28 -13.55 -1.56
C LEU A 192 -6.55 -14.36 -2.64
N GLU A 193 -6.60 -15.69 -2.59
CA GLU A 193 -5.93 -16.56 -3.58
C GLU A 193 -6.46 -16.35 -5.00
N THR A 194 -7.75 -16.00 -5.14
CA THR A 194 -8.32 -15.65 -6.45
C THR A 194 -7.79 -14.32 -6.95
N ILE A 195 -7.68 -13.32 -6.07
CA ILE A 195 -7.09 -12.01 -6.40
C ILE A 195 -5.64 -12.18 -6.84
N ILE A 196 -4.81 -12.87 -6.04
CA ILE A 196 -3.39 -13.10 -6.33
C ILE A 196 -3.22 -13.94 -7.60
N GLY A 197 -4.05 -14.97 -7.80
CA GLY A 197 -4.05 -15.78 -9.01
C GLY A 197 -4.33 -14.97 -10.27
N ALA A 198 -5.44 -14.22 -10.28
CA ALA A 198 -5.82 -13.37 -11.41
C ALA A 198 -4.79 -12.25 -11.65
N TRP A 199 -4.26 -11.65 -10.60
CA TRP A 199 -3.18 -10.68 -10.70
C TRP A 199 -1.94 -11.28 -11.39
N ALA A 200 -1.52 -12.47 -10.99
CA ALA A 200 -0.36 -13.16 -11.56
C ALA A 200 -0.56 -13.60 -13.01
N GLU A 201 -1.81 -13.88 -13.43
CA GLU A 201 -2.14 -14.17 -14.82
C GLU A 201 -1.95 -12.95 -15.74
N ALA A 202 -2.20 -11.74 -15.21
CA ALA A 202 -2.19 -10.50 -16.00
C ALA A 202 -0.92 -9.64 -15.81
N TYR A 203 -0.07 -9.95 -14.82
CA TYR A 203 1.19 -9.24 -14.55
C TYR A 203 2.41 -10.03 -15.09
N PRO A 204 3.47 -9.37 -15.60
CA PRO A 204 4.71 -10.03 -16.01
C PRO A 204 5.51 -10.55 -14.79
N VAL A 205 5.03 -11.64 -14.18
CA VAL A 205 5.62 -12.23 -12.96
C VAL A 205 7.01 -12.83 -13.17
N ASP A 206 7.43 -13.02 -14.42
CA ASP A 206 8.80 -13.42 -14.77
C ASP A 206 9.84 -12.38 -14.34
N MET A 207 9.48 -11.10 -14.33
CA MET A 207 10.32 -10.00 -13.82
C MET A 207 10.51 -10.03 -12.30
N LEU A 208 9.67 -10.80 -11.59
CA LEU A 208 9.68 -10.92 -10.13
C LEU A 208 10.43 -12.18 -9.66
N GLY A 209 11.08 -12.92 -10.54
CA GLY A 209 11.72 -14.17 -10.15
C GLY A 209 10.73 -15.26 -9.68
N ARG A 210 11.24 -16.47 -9.42
CA ARG A 210 10.39 -17.64 -9.13
C ARG A 210 9.82 -17.65 -7.72
N ASP A 211 10.40 -16.89 -6.82
CA ASP A 211 10.08 -16.79 -5.40
C ASP A 211 9.16 -15.60 -5.06
N TRP A 212 8.55 -14.96 -6.07
CA TRP A 212 7.75 -13.75 -5.86
C TRP A 212 6.58 -13.97 -4.88
N ARG A 213 6.01 -15.18 -4.84
CA ARG A 213 4.91 -15.51 -3.92
C ARG A 213 5.41 -15.52 -2.48
N GLU A 214 6.57 -16.11 -2.24
CA GLU A 214 7.24 -16.13 -0.94
C GLU A 214 7.67 -14.72 -0.54
N ARG A 215 8.06 -13.87 -1.49
CA ARG A 215 8.40 -12.46 -1.22
C ARG A 215 7.19 -11.57 -0.91
N ILE A 216 5.95 -12.04 -1.05
CA ILE A 216 4.77 -11.31 -0.52
C ILE A 216 4.91 -11.10 1.00
N GLU A 217 5.45 -12.08 1.74
CA GLU A 217 5.67 -11.98 3.19
C GLU A 217 6.68 -10.86 3.55
N LEU A 218 7.69 -10.60 2.71
CA LEU A 218 8.62 -9.47 2.88
C LEU A 218 7.89 -8.13 2.79
N TYR A 219 6.91 -8.03 1.88
CA TYR A 219 6.14 -6.81 1.67
C TYR A 219 4.97 -6.66 2.66
N GLN A 220 4.59 -7.71 3.39
CA GLN A 220 3.73 -7.60 4.58
C GLN A 220 4.42 -6.85 5.74
N PHE A 221 5.76 -6.86 5.76
CA PHE A 221 6.55 -6.37 6.88
C PHE A 221 6.26 -4.91 7.26
N PHE A 222 6.07 -4.02 6.27
CA PHE A 222 5.71 -2.62 6.55
C PHE A 222 4.41 -2.51 7.32
N GLY A 223 3.34 -3.17 6.85
CA GLY A 223 2.05 -3.17 7.53
C GLY A 223 2.16 -3.74 8.94
N LEU A 224 2.88 -4.86 9.09
CA LEU A 224 3.08 -5.52 10.38
C LEU A 224 3.85 -4.64 11.37
N TYR A 225 4.95 -4.05 10.93
CA TYR A 225 5.76 -3.18 11.76
C TYR A 225 5.04 -1.87 12.08
N ALA A 226 4.22 -1.35 11.15
CA ALA A 226 3.45 -0.14 11.42
C ALA A 226 2.39 -0.38 12.51
N HIS A 227 1.77 -1.56 12.53
CA HIS A 227 0.90 -1.96 13.63
C HIS A 227 1.66 -2.13 14.95
N ALA A 228 2.92 -2.60 14.91
CA ALA A 228 3.76 -2.65 16.11
C ALA A 228 4.08 -1.25 16.66
N VAL A 229 4.35 -0.28 15.78
CA VAL A 229 4.59 1.12 16.16
C VAL A 229 3.32 1.78 16.72
N LEU A 230 2.17 1.58 16.07
CA LEU A 230 0.91 2.22 16.46
C LEU A 230 0.25 1.58 17.69
N PHE A 231 0.29 0.25 17.79
CA PHE A 231 -0.52 -0.51 18.75
C PHE A 231 0.31 -1.36 19.72
N GLY A 232 1.62 -1.54 19.45
CA GLY A 232 2.51 -2.34 20.29
C GLY A 232 2.07 -3.79 20.44
N GLY A 233 2.29 -4.35 21.64
CA GLY A 233 1.80 -5.67 22.01
C GLY A 233 2.30 -6.80 21.10
N GLY A 234 1.39 -7.70 20.70
CA GLY A 234 1.70 -8.89 19.91
C GLY A 234 2.34 -8.58 18.55
N TYR A 235 2.01 -7.43 17.96
CA TYR A 235 2.60 -7.00 16.68
C TYR A 235 4.11 -6.79 16.76
N ARG A 236 4.64 -6.37 17.91
CA ARG A 236 6.09 -6.21 18.10
C ARG A 236 6.82 -7.55 18.06
N GLN A 237 6.25 -8.59 18.67
CA GLN A 237 6.85 -9.92 18.60
C GLN A 237 6.70 -10.53 17.20
N ALA A 238 5.57 -10.28 16.54
CA ALA A 238 5.33 -10.72 15.18
C ALA A 238 6.31 -10.06 14.19
N SER A 239 6.58 -8.76 14.31
CA SER A 239 7.54 -8.08 13.44
C SER A 239 8.97 -8.61 13.62
N ILE A 240 9.39 -8.93 14.84
CA ILE A 240 10.68 -9.58 15.10
C ILE A 240 10.76 -10.95 14.43
N THR A 241 9.70 -11.76 14.57
CA THR A 241 9.64 -13.10 13.97
C THR A 241 9.69 -13.02 12.45
N ALA A 242 8.92 -12.11 11.84
CA ALA A 242 8.94 -11.87 10.40
C ALA A 242 10.32 -11.41 9.93
N ALA A 243 10.96 -10.48 10.66
CA ALA A 243 12.30 -10.01 10.32
C ALA A 243 13.33 -11.15 10.27
N ARG A 244 13.30 -12.05 11.27
CA ARG A 244 14.23 -13.20 11.36
C ARG A 244 14.14 -14.18 10.21
N GLN A 245 13.03 -14.25 9.48
CA GLN A 245 12.91 -15.11 8.30
C GLN A 245 13.81 -14.63 7.13
N TYR A 246 14.21 -13.36 7.18
CA TYR A 246 14.97 -12.67 6.14
C TYR A 246 16.35 -12.20 6.62
N LEU A 247 16.84 -12.71 7.75
CA LEU A 247 18.20 -12.51 8.28
C LEU A 247 19.08 -13.72 8.02
#